data_AF-A0ABD1CCX4-F1
#
_entry.id   AF-A0ABD1CCX4-F1
#
_cell.length_a   1.000
_cell.length_b   1.000
_cell.length_c   1.000
_cell.angle_alpha   90.00
_cell.angle_beta   90.00
_cell.angle_gamma   90.00
#
_symmetry.space_group_name_H-M   'P 1'
#
loop_
_entity.id
_entity.type
_entity.pdbx_description
1 polymer ?
#
loop_
_entity_poly.entity_id
_entity_poly.type
_entity_poly.pdbx_seq_one_letter_code
_entity_poly.pdbx_strand_id
1 'polypeptide(L)'
;MSSADEDQKGGARSKDPGVAFPGHNGFVGGQPKPPNVLGTGRSARDVISIVLAEFLGTGMLMFLGCMCCVAGFGNTPTNVSGGIGFGFTVMMVIHTFGVVSGAHINPSVTIAAFIYDLVTFPMLILYIIAQFAGAICGYGLLMAVSPYKVFTAALDEGNGSCVTAPHADLSTWEAFGVEFFITTILIWNCCGLWDPRNAKNTDSTSIKFALIVAGLSIAAGPYTGASMNTARTFAPAVWNGSYKGLWIYFVAPPLAGLIMPLIYKYVFRRELPAEVPLIYPEEMKVQTANQTRGAKHLITMKKSTLDTISVLLAELTGTALLVMLGCMGCVGTLGWVPAHFELCINFGLVVMILVQVFGCVSGCHINPAVTAAAWVYEMVSTKMALLYVVAQLIGGFMGYGALKMLTPEETFSNALEKGAGFCVTSPNPKISLPQAVGIEFLATAVLTLVCCGVWDPRNAKHHDSVPLRFGFTIGCLAVAAGPYTGASMNPARSLGPVLWNGVWTAHWVYWVGPLAGAFITAFVYKTVFRREVPQEQATANELTSLNAEK
;
A
#
# COMPACT_ATOMS: atom_id res chain seq x y z
N MET A 1 1.23 -76.38 -13.69
CA MET A 1 0.91 -76.34 -12.25
C MET A 1 1.93 -75.43 -11.59
N SER A 2 1.43 -74.41 -10.90
CA SER A 2 2.18 -73.26 -10.35
C SER A 2 3.33 -73.72 -9.44
N SER A 3 4.50 -73.13 -9.72
CA SER A 3 5.73 -73.27 -8.95
C SER A 3 5.84 -72.18 -7.90
N ALA A 4 6.48 -72.62 -6.81
CA ALA A 4 7.05 -71.92 -5.68
C ALA A 4 7.53 -70.47 -5.86
N ASP A 5 7.45 -69.78 -4.73
CA ASP A 5 8.11 -68.55 -4.33
C ASP A 5 9.62 -68.50 -4.60
N GLU A 6 10.10 -67.25 -4.61
CA GLU A 6 11.47 -66.72 -4.75
C GLU A 6 12.05 -66.64 -6.18
N ASP A 7 12.12 -65.43 -6.74
CA ASP A 7 13.41 -64.74 -6.97
C ASP A 7 13.29 -63.28 -7.49
N GLN A 8 14.18 -62.45 -6.94
CA GLN A 8 15.00 -61.37 -7.54
C GLN A 8 14.53 -60.38 -8.65
N LYS A 9 14.86 -59.11 -8.35
CA LYS A 9 15.49 -58.05 -9.21
C LYS A 9 14.72 -57.44 -10.38
N GLY A 10 14.57 -56.11 -10.31
CA GLY A 10 14.39 -55.24 -11.47
C GLY A 10 14.51 -53.77 -11.07
N GLY A 11 15.64 -53.12 -11.40
CA GLY A 11 15.85 -51.69 -11.18
C GLY A 11 15.31 -50.83 -12.32
N ALA A 12 15.03 -49.56 -12.05
CA ALA A 12 15.26 -48.44 -12.97
C ALA A 12 14.98 -47.08 -12.29
N ARG A 13 16.02 -46.23 -12.30
CA ARG A 13 16.03 -44.75 -12.36
C ARG A 13 14.69 -44.01 -12.25
N SER A 14 14.63 -43.06 -11.31
CA SER A 14 14.34 -41.66 -11.65
C SER A 14 15.24 -40.74 -10.83
N LYS A 15 16.05 -39.94 -11.53
CA LYS A 15 16.81 -38.82 -10.99
C LYS A 15 15.90 -37.60 -11.11
N ASP A 16 15.38 -37.10 -10.01
CA ASP A 16 14.93 -35.70 -9.93
C ASP A 16 16.13 -34.86 -9.46
N PRO A 17 16.56 -33.83 -10.21
CA PRO A 17 17.59 -32.92 -9.76
C PRO A 17 16.98 -31.91 -8.79
N GLY A 18 16.84 -32.32 -7.53
CA GLY A 18 16.55 -31.42 -6.42
C GLY A 18 17.72 -30.45 -6.22
N VAL A 19 17.47 -29.17 -6.52
CA VAL A 19 18.41 -28.06 -6.31
C VAL A 19 18.71 -27.95 -4.80
N ALA A 20 19.97 -28.14 -4.44
CA ALA A 20 20.46 -28.06 -3.07
C ALA A 20 20.43 -26.60 -2.56
N PHE A 21 19.68 -26.37 -1.49
CA PHE A 21 19.79 -25.16 -0.67
C PHE A 21 21.12 -25.20 0.12
N PRO A 22 21.95 -24.14 0.12
CA PRO A 22 23.10 -24.08 1.02
C PRO A 22 22.62 -23.96 2.48
N GLY A 23 23.04 -24.93 3.29
CA GLY A 23 22.62 -25.14 4.66
C GLY A 23 23.07 -24.05 5.65
N HIS A 24 22.28 -23.97 6.71
CA HIS A 24 22.61 -23.37 7.99
C HIS A 24 23.98 -23.82 8.51
N ASN A 25 24.80 -22.86 8.92
CA ASN A 25 25.82 -23.04 9.95
C ASN A 25 26.04 -21.72 10.71
N GLY A 26 25.86 -21.76 12.03
CA GLY A 26 26.43 -20.79 12.98
C GLY A 26 25.54 -19.63 13.44
N PHE A 27 24.50 -19.89 14.23
CA PHE A 27 23.86 -18.84 15.07
C PHE A 27 24.53 -18.80 16.45
N VAL A 28 25.40 -17.81 16.66
CA VAL A 28 25.78 -17.33 17.99
C VAL A 28 25.56 -15.81 17.99
N GLY A 29 24.66 -15.35 18.86
CA GLY A 29 24.64 -14.00 19.41
C GLY A 29 24.67 -12.83 18.42
N GLY A 30 23.51 -12.53 17.83
CA GLY A 30 23.31 -11.28 17.11
C GLY A 30 21.95 -11.29 16.43
N GLN A 31 21.08 -10.35 16.82
CA GLN A 31 19.92 -9.96 16.03
C GLN A 31 20.28 -10.00 14.54
N PRO A 32 19.53 -10.68 13.67
CA PRO A 32 19.76 -10.54 12.24
C PRO A 32 19.54 -9.07 11.93
N LYS A 33 20.64 -8.33 11.71
CA LYS A 33 20.56 -7.10 10.93
C LYS A 33 19.72 -7.48 9.70
N PRO A 34 18.75 -6.66 9.26
CA PRO A 34 18.21 -6.86 7.91
C PRO A 34 19.43 -7.06 7.02
N PRO A 35 19.46 -8.11 6.19
CA PRO A 35 20.65 -8.44 5.42
C PRO A 35 21.17 -7.13 4.86
N ASN A 36 22.49 -6.93 4.90
CA ASN A 36 23.09 -5.74 4.34
C ASN A 36 22.87 -5.86 2.82
N VAL A 37 21.63 -5.61 2.36
CA VAL A 37 21.18 -6.06 1.04
C VAL A 37 21.97 -5.30 0.00
N LEU A 38 22.57 -4.13 0.28
CA LEU A 38 23.30 -3.35 -0.71
C LEU A 38 24.55 -2.59 -0.16
N GLY A 39 25.31 -3.16 0.79
CA GLY A 39 26.53 -2.56 1.39
C GLY A 39 27.89 -3.13 0.91
N THR A 40 28.98 -2.37 1.10
CA THR A 40 30.36 -2.57 0.60
C THR A 40 30.91 -4.00 0.74
N GLY A 41 31.56 -4.51 -0.33
CA GLY A 41 32.14 -5.88 -0.40
C GLY A 41 31.63 -6.75 -1.55
N ARG A 42 30.82 -6.19 -2.45
CA ARG A 42 30.22 -6.90 -3.59
C ARG A 42 31.24 -7.22 -4.68
N SER A 43 31.10 -8.39 -5.28
CA SER A 43 31.87 -8.70 -6.48
C SER A 43 31.40 -7.82 -7.65
N ALA A 44 32.27 -7.58 -8.63
CA ALA A 44 31.89 -6.86 -9.85
C ALA A 44 30.69 -7.52 -10.54
N ARG A 45 30.58 -8.85 -10.47
CA ARG A 45 29.46 -9.63 -11.01
C ARG A 45 28.13 -9.24 -10.34
N ASP A 46 28.10 -9.09 -9.02
CA ASP A 46 26.88 -8.72 -8.30
C ASP A 46 26.40 -7.32 -8.69
N VAL A 47 27.34 -6.37 -8.81
CA VAL A 47 27.03 -5.01 -9.27
C VAL A 47 26.45 -5.03 -10.68
N ILE A 48 27.06 -5.79 -11.60
CA ILE A 48 26.56 -5.95 -12.98
C ILE A 48 25.15 -6.55 -12.98
N SER A 49 24.91 -7.62 -12.22
CA SER A 49 23.59 -8.26 -12.13
C SER A 49 22.51 -7.30 -11.64
N ILE A 50 22.83 -6.44 -10.69
CA ILE A 50 21.90 -5.45 -10.14
C ILE A 50 21.58 -4.35 -11.13
N VAL A 51 22.61 -3.81 -11.79
CA VAL A 51 22.44 -2.80 -12.84
C VAL A 51 21.59 -3.36 -13.99
N LEU A 52 21.85 -4.59 -14.41
CA LEU A 52 21.04 -5.26 -15.44
C LEU A 52 19.60 -5.51 -14.98
N ALA A 53 19.39 -5.90 -13.72
CA ALA A 53 18.05 -6.10 -13.17
C ALA A 53 17.23 -4.80 -13.14
N GLU A 54 17.82 -3.67 -12.74
CA GLU A 54 17.15 -2.37 -12.77
C GLU A 54 16.89 -1.85 -14.19
N PHE A 55 17.83 -2.09 -15.11
CA PHE A 55 17.67 -1.79 -16.53
C PHE A 55 16.52 -2.59 -17.15
N LEU A 56 16.54 -3.92 -17.01
CA LEU A 56 15.52 -4.81 -17.56
C LEU A 56 14.16 -4.60 -16.88
N GLY A 57 14.15 -4.44 -15.56
CA GLY A 57 12.93 -4.19 -14.80
C GLY A 57 12.25 -2.88 -15.21
N THR A 58 13.01 -1.79 -15.35
CA THR A 58 12.43 -0.50 -15.80
C THR A 58 12.06 -0.54 -17.29
N GLY A 59 12.82 -1.28 -18.10
CA GLY A 59 12.45 -1.55 -19.50
C GLY A 59 11.15 -2.31 -19.63
N MET A 60 10.94 -3.35 -18.82
CA MET A 60 9.66 -4.09 -18.76
C MET A 60 8.52 -3.19 -18.28
N LEU A 61 8.76 -2.36 -17.25
CA LEU A 61 7.80 -1.36 -16.77
C LEU A 61 7.29 -0.47 -17.91
N MET A 62 8.21 0.05 -18.72
CA MET A 62 7.86 0.93 -19.83
C MET A 62 7.28 0.19 -21.02
N PHE A 63 7.79 -0.98 -21.36
CA PHE A 63 7.29 -1.76 -22.49
C PHE A 63 5.85 -2.25 -22.23
N LEU A 64 5.64 -3.02 -21.15
CA LEU A 64 4.34 -3.64 -20.85
C LEU A 64 3.35 -2.64 -20.26
N GLY A 65 3.79 -1.77 -19.35
CA GLY A 65 2.93 -0.76 -18.73
C GLY A 65 2.35 0.23 -19.74
N CYS A 66 3.19 0.79 -20.62
CA CYS A 66 2.69 1.68 -21.67
C CYS A 66 1.91 0.94 -22.76
N MET A 67 2.18 -0.34 -23.02
CA MET A 67 1.38 -1.14 -23.96
C MET A 67 -0.10 -1.20 -23.53
N CYS A 68 -0.37 -1.25 -22.22
CA CYS A 68 -1.75 -1.20 -21.68
C CYS A 68 -2.45 0.16 -21.90
N CYS A 69 -1.70 1.20 -22.27
CA CYS A 69 -2.22 2.54 -22.54
C CYS A 69 -2.36 2.84 -24.03
N VAL A 70 -2.06 1.88 -24.90
CA VAL A 70 -2.12 2.07 -26.35
C VAL A 70 -3.59 2.06 -26.82
N ALA A 71 -4.04 3.18 -27.38
CA ALA A 71 -5.30 3.32 -28.09
C ALA A 71 -5.14 2.89 -29.56
N GLY A 72 -5.47 1.64 -29.86
CA GLY A 72 -5.26 1.05 -31.17
C GLY A 72 -5.81 -0.37 -31.24
N PHE A 73 -5.79 -1.00 -32.42
CA PHE A 73 -6.27 -2.38 -32.62
C PHE A 73 -7.73 -2.63 -32.21
N GLY A 74 -8.58 -1.59 -32.23
CA GLY A 74 -9.96 -1.68 -31.74
C GLY A 74 -10.08 -1.68 -30.21
N ASN A 75 -8.98 -1.44 -29.48
CA ASN A 75 -8.95 -1.30 -28.03
C ASN A 75 -8.93 0.18 -27.62
N THR A 76 -9.83 0.54 -26.70
CA THR A 76 -9.86 1.86 -26.06
C THR A 76 -9.40 1.69 -24.61
N PRO A 77 -8.17 2.11 -24.25
CA PRO A 77 -7.66 1.95 -22.89
C PRO A 77 -8.49 2.77 -21.92
N THR A 78 -8.71 2.20 -20.73
CA THR A 78 -9.35 2.88 -19.61
C THR A 78 -8.31 3.27 -18.57
N ASN A 79 -8.68 4.19 -17.68
CA ASN A 79 -7.82 4.54 -16.55
C ASN A 79 -7.51 3.29 -15.68
N VAL A 80 -8.47 2.37 -15.53
CA VAL A 80 -8.26 1.10 -14.83
C VAL A 80 -7.35 0.15 -15.60
N SER A 81 -7.49 0.02 -16.92
CA SER A 81 -6.60 -0.86 -17.70
C SER A 81 -5.14 -0.38 -17.64
N GLY A 82 -4.92 0.94 -17.72
CA GLY A 82 -3.61 1.54 -17.54
C GLY A 82 -3.05 1.31 -16.14
N GLY A 83 -3.82 1.63 -15.10
CA GLY A 83 -3.38 1.47 -13.70
C GLY A 83 -3.06 0.02 -13.33
N ILE A 84 -3.96 -0.92 -13.63
CA ILE A 84 -3.72 -2.35 -13.39
C ILE A 84 -2.56 -2.88 -14.24
N GLY A 85 -2.44 -2.43 -15.49
CA GLY A 85 -1.34 -2.82 -16.39
C GLY A 85 0.03 -2.45 -15.84
N PHE A 86 0.20 -1.20 -15.39
CA PHE A 86 1.41 -0.77 -14.69
C PHE A 86 1.63 -1.55 -13.39
N GLY A 87 0.58 -1.73 -12.58
CA GLY A 87 0.65 -2.51 -11.34
C GLY A 87 1.13 -3.95 -11.53
N PHE A 88 0.50 -4.72 -12.42
CA PHE A 88 0.90 -6.10 -12.69
C PHE A 88 2.27 -6.19 -13.37
N THR A 89 2.68 -5.17 -14.12
CA THR A 89 4.06 -5.11 -14.61
C THR A 89 5.05 -4.96 -13.46
N VAL A 90 4.78 -4.09 -12.50
CA VAL A 90 5.56 -3.98 -11.25
C VAL A 90 5.58 -5.31 -10.49
N MET A 91 4.47 -6.05 -10.44
CA MET A 91 4.42 -7.40 -9.85
C MET A 91 5.44 -8.34 -10.48
N MET A 92 5.43 -8.44 -11.81
CA MET A 92 6.32 -9.32 -12.56
C MET A 92 7.78 -8.95 -12.32
N VAL A 93 8.08 -7.66 -12.30
CA VAL A 93 9.42 -7.13 -12.08
C VAL A 93 9.90 -7.40 -10.64
N ILE A 94 9.07 -7.15 -9.62
CA ILE A 94 9.44 -7.45 -8.22
C ILE A 94 9.62 -8.96 -8.03
N HIS A 95 8.74 -9.79 -8.61
CA HIS A 95 8.86 -11.24 -8.49
C HIS A 95 10.13 -11.78 -9.16
N THR A 96 10.52 -11.21 -10.29
CA THR A 96 11.68 -11.66 -11.08
C THR A 96 12.99 -11.11 -10.55
N PHE A 97 13.04 -9.80 -10.26
CA PHE A 97 14.28 -9.05 -9.99
C PHE A 97 14.39 -8.57 -8.54
N GLY A 98 13.34 -8.69 -7.73
CA GLY A 98 13.34 -8.22 -6.34
C GLY A 98 14.43 -8.86 -5.49
N VAL A 99 14.70 -10.16 -5.67
CA VAL A 99 15.80 -10.85 -4.97
C VAL A 99 17.20 -10.43 -5.43
N VAL A 100 17.30 -9.83 -6.62
CA VAL A 100 18.58 -9.40 -7.22
C VAL A 100 18.90 -7.97 -6.84
N SER A 101 18.01 -7.02 -7.18
CA SER A 101 18.24 -5.58 -7.01
C SER A 101 17.33 -4.92 -5.98
N GLY A 102 16.35 -5.62 -5.42
CA GLY A 102 15.23 -5.00 -4.70
C GLY A 102 14.16 -4.42 -5.62
N ALA A 103 14.34 -4.48 -6.95
CA ALA A 103 13.40 -4.02 -7.97
C ALA A 103 12.89 -2.59 -7.71
N HIS A 104 13.80 -1.63 -7.55
CA HIS A 104 13.41 -0.23 -7.28
C HIS A 104 12.68 0.37 -8.48
N ILE A 105 13.22 0.15 -9.69
CA ILE A 105 12.69 0.54 -11.01
C ILE A 105 12.17 1.98 -11.12
N ASN A 106 12.62 2.83 -10.21
CA ASN A 106 12.12 4.17 -9.97
C ASN A 106 13.19 4.98 -9.25
N PRO A 107 13.72 6.06 -9.85
CA PRO A 107 14.72 6.90 -9.20
C PRO A 107 14.28 7.45 -7.84
N SER A 108 12.99 7.80 -7.65
CA SER A 108 12.46 8.28 -6.38
C SER A 108 12.50 7.21 -5.28
N VAL A 109 12.25 5.95 -5.63
CA VAL A 109 12.36 4.80 -4.71
C VAL A 109 13.83 4.57 -4.35
N THR A 110 14.74 4.66 -5.33
CA THR A 110 16.19 4.54 -5.09
C THR A 110 16.71 5.66 -4.18
N ILE A 111 16.26 6.91 -4.40
CA ILE A 111 16.58 8.05 -3.52
C ILE A 111 16.08 7.75 -2.10
N ALA A 112 14.84 7.28 -1.96
CA ALA A 112 14.31 6.95 -0.66
C ALA A 112 15.09 5.83 0.04
N ALA A 113 15.47 4.79 -0.69
CA ALA A 113 16.28 3.69 -0.18
C ALA A 113 17.68 4.17 0.27
N PHE A 114 18.28 5.12 -0.44
CA PHE A 114 19.52 5.77 0.00
C PHE A 114 19.34 6.54 1.31
N ILE A 115 18.29 7.36 1.42
CA ILE A 115 17.98 8.12 2.66
C ILE A 115 17.62 7.19 3.83
N TYR A 116 17.06 6.01 3.52
CA TYR A 116 16.73 4.97 4.48
C TYR A 116 17.93 4.06 4.84
N ASP A 117 19.13 4.40 4.39
CA ASP A 117 20.39 3.67 4.62
C ASP A 117 20.42 2.25 4.05
N LEU A 118 19.66 1.99 3.00
CA LEU A 118 19.63 0.68 2.31
C LEU A 118 20.59 0.62 1.14
N VAL A 119 20.91 1.75 0.51
CA VAL A 119 21.72 1.87 -0.71
C VAL A 119 22.91 2.79 -0.45
N THR A 120 24.08 2.50 -1.02
CA THR A 120 25.24 3.41 -0.98
C THR A 120 25.17 4.46 -2.09
N PHE A 121 25.81 5.61 -1.91
CA PHE A 121 25.79 6.69 -2.90
C PHE A 121 26.26 6.28 -4.32
N PRO A 122 27.33 5.47 -4.49
CA PRO A 122 27.70 4.99 -5.83
C PRO A 122 26.61 4.10 -6.46
N MET A 123 25.98 3.22 -5.67
CA MET A 123 24.88 2.38 -6.16
C MET A 123 23.65 3.21 -6.51
N LEU A 124 23.34 4.27 -5.76
CA LEU A 124 22.26 5.21 -6.10
C LEU A 124 22.42 5.74 -7.54
N ILE A 125 23.63 6.19 -7.89
CA ILE A 125 23.93 6.69 -9.24
C ILE A 125 23.74 5.59 -10.28
N LEU A 126 24.29 4.39 -10.03
CA LEU A 126 24.19 3.26 -10.97
C LEU A 126 22.74 2.81 -11.20
N TYR A 127 21.92 2.75 -10.16
CA TYR A 127 20.49 2.45 -10.27
C TYR A 127 19.78 3.48 -11.14
N ILE A 128 20.00 4.77 -10.89
CA ILE A 128 19.33 5.85 -11.62
C ILE A 128 19.70 5.78 -13.11
N ILE A 129 20.98 5.61 -13.45
CA ILE A 129 21.43 5.46 -14.84
C ILE A 129 20.76 4.25 -15.49
N ALA A 130 20.77 3.09 -14.82
CA ALA A 130 20.14 1.87 -15.32
C ALA A 130 18.64 2.05 -15.57
N GLN A 131 17.93 2.71 -14.66
CA GLN A 131 16.50 2.95 -14.73
C GLN A 131 16.14 3.84 -15.93
N PHE A 132 16.85 4.97 -16.12
CA PHE A 132 16.62 5.84 -17.28
C PHE A 132 16.96 5.14 -18.60
N ALA A 133 18.08 4.43 -18.68
CA ALA A 133 18.45 3.68 -19.87
C ALA A 133 17.43 2.58 -20.19
N GLY A 134 17.00 1.83 -19.18
CA GLY A 134 15.97 0.80 -19.29
C GLY A 134 14.65 1.37 -19.79
N ALA A 135 14.21 2.51 -19.23
CA ALA A 135 12.99 3.18 -19.63
C ALA A 135 12.99 3.58 -21.12
N ILE A 136 14.08 4.20 -21.60
CA ILE A 136 14.25 4.61 -23.00
C ILE A 136 14.19 3.38 -23.92
N CYS A 137 14.93 2.32 -23.58
CA CYS A 137 14.97 1.09 -24.37
C CYS A 137 13.61 0.38 -24.41
N GLY A 138 12.93 0.26 -23.26
CA GLY A 138 11.63 -0.39 -23.16
C GLY A 138 10.53 0.34 -23.94
N TYR A 139 10.46 1.66 -23.82
CA TYR A 139 9.49 2.46 -24.60
C TYR A 139 9.84 2.47 -26.09
N GLY A 140 11.12 2.55 -26.45
CA GLY A 140 11.57 2.45 -27.84
C GLY A 140 11.21 1.11 -28.48
N LEU A 141 11.35 0.02 -27.73
CA LEU A 141 10.91 -1.31 -28.18
C LEU A 141 9.39 -1.34 -28.40
N LEU A 142 8.59 -0.72 -27.52
CA LEU A 142 7.14 -0.63 -27.69
C LEU A 142 6.78 0.08 -29.00
N MET A 143 7.44 1.20 -29.31
CA MET A 143 7.24 1.90 -30.58
C MET A 143 7.68 1.07 -31.79
N ALA A 144 8.79 0.33 -31.68
CA ALA A 144 9.31 -0.48 -32.78
C ALA A 144 8.39 -1.66 -33.15
N VAL A 145 7.70 -2.26 -32.17
CA VAL A 145 6.81 -3.42 -32.40
C VAL A 145 5.36 -3.05 -32.68
N SER A 146 5.03 -1.76 -32.60
CA SER A 146 3.66 -1.27 -32.74
C SER A 146 3.50 -0.40 -34.00
N PRO A 147 2.32 -0.39 -34.66
CA PRO A 147 2.12 0.39 -35.87
C PRO A 147 2.37 1.89 -35.64
N TYR A 148 3.25 2.49 -36.45
CA TYR A 148 3.65 3.90 -36.33
C TYR A 148 2.44 4.86 -36.23
N LYS A 149 1.37 4.59 -37.00
CA LYS A 149 0.14 5.38 -37.02
C LYS A 149 -0.54 5.56 -35.65
N VAL A 150 -0.33 4.61 -34.74
CA VAL A 150 -0.93 4.64 -33.39
C VAL A 150 -0.28 5.73 -32.54
N PHE A 151 1.03 5.93 -32.67
CA PHE A 151 1.74 6.97 -31.91
C PHE A 151 1.56 8.34 -32.53
N THR A 152 1.48 8.46 -33.86
CA THR A 152 1.19 9.74 -34.51
C THR A 152 -0.23 10.22 -34.19
N ALA A 153 -1.22 9.32 -34.21
CA ALA A 153 -2.58 9.68 -33.80
C ALA A 153 -2.63 10.17 -32.34
N ALA A 154 -1.93 9.49 -31.42
CA ALA A 154 -1.85 9.91 -30.03
C ALA A 154 -1.13 11.27 -29.83
N LEU A 155 -0.24 11.65 -30.75
CA LEU A 155 0.39 12.97 -30.78
C LEU A 155 -0.55 14.04 -31.32
N ASP A 156 -1.32 13.74 -32.37
CA ASP A 156 -2.30 14.66 -32.96
C ASP A 156 -3.46 14.96 -31.98
N GLU A 157 -3.87 13.95 -31.21
CA GLU A 157 -4.97 14.05 -30.24
C GLU A 157 -4.55 14.61 -28.87
N GLY A 158 -3.25 14.76 -28.60
CA GLY A 158 -2.79 15.13 -27.26
C GLY A 158 -1.28 15.29 -27.12
N ASN A 159 -0.70 14.62 -26.12
CA ASN A 159 0.73 14.76 -25.78
C ASN A 159 1.57 13.57 -26.28
N GLY A 160 0.98 12.60 -26.97
CA GLY A 160 1.60 11.32 -27.32
C GLY A 160 1.19 10.17 -26.39
N SER A 161 1.37 8.94 -26.87
CA SER A 161 0.98 7.73 -26.14
C SER A 161 1.81 7.58 -24.85
N CYS A 162 1.16 7.23 -23.74
CA CYS A 162 1.79 7.04 -22.43
C CYS A 162 2.59 8.25 -21.89
N VAL A 163 2.45 9.44 -22.48
CA VAL A 163 3.12 10.65 -21.99
C VAL A 163 2.39 11.17 -20.76
N THR A 164 3.13 11.35 -19.67
CA THR A 164 2.59 11.98 -18.45
C THR A 164 2.60 13.50 -18.61
N ALA A 165 1.41 14.09 -18.60
CA ALA A 165 1.25 15.53 -18.62
C ALA A 165 0.10 15.93 -17.67
N PRO A 166 0.16 17.12 -17.05
CA PRO A 166 -0.97 17.66 -16.30
C PRO A 166 -2.21 17.82 -17.20
N HIS A 167 -3.37 17.50 -16.66
CA HIS A 167 -4.65 17.83 -17.30
C HIS A 167 -4.74 19.34 -17.54
N ALA A 168 -5.38 19.76 -18.63
CA ALA A 168 -5.44 21.16 -19.03
C ALA A 168 -6.14 22.08 -18.00
N ASP A 169 -7.11 21.53 -17.29
CA ASP A 169 -7.90 22.25 -16.28
C ASP A 169 -7.21 22.35 -14.91
N LEU A 170 -6.03 21.72 -14.73
CA LEU A 170 -5.26 21.84 -13.50
C LEU A 170 -4.26 22.98 -13.57
N SER A 171 -4.18 23.75 -12.50
CA SER A 171 -3.05 24.63 -12.27
C SER A 171 -1.77 23.82 -12.08
N THR A 172 -0.64 24.48 -12.33
CA THR A 172 0.70 23.90 -12.14
C THR A 172 0.92 23.39 -10.72
N TRP A 173 0.38 24.07 -9.70
CA TRP A 173 0.55 23.70 -8.31
C TRP A 173 -0.37 22.55 -7.87
N GLU A 174 -1.57 22.45 -8.44
CA GLU A 174 -2.43 21.27 -8.22
C GLU A 174 -1.78 20.02 -8.79
N ALA A 175 -1.27 20.09 -10.02
CA ALA A 175 -0.56 18.97 -10.65
C ALA A 175 0.71 18.58 -9.87
N PHE A 176 1.49 19.57 -9.41
CA PHE A 176 2.63 19.32 -8.53
C PHE A 176 2.22 18.64 -7.23
N GLY A 177 1.16 19.13 -6.59
CA GLY A 177 0.62 18.57 -5.37
C GLY A 177 0.20 17.11 -5.54
N VAL A 178 -0.55 16.80 -6.60
CA VAL A 178 -0.98 15.44 -6.93
C VAL A 178 0.22 14.51 -7.05
N GLU A 179 1.20 14.81 -7.91
CA GLU A 179 2.40 13.98 -8.11
C GLU A 179 3.23 13.83 -6.82
N PHE A 180 3.35 14.89 -6.03
CA PHE A 180 4.05 14.85 -4.75
C PHE A 180 3.34 13.91 -3.76
N PHE A 181 2.02 14.01 -3.61
CA PHE A 181 1.28 13.21 -2.64
C PHE A 181 1.21 11.73 -3.03
N ILE A 182 0.90 11.40 -4.30
CA ILE A 182 0.88 9.99 -4.72
C ILE A 182 2.26 9.34 -4.62
N THR A 183 3.33 10.07 -4.94
CA THR A 183 4.69 9.55 -4.76
C THR A 183 5.02 9.39 -3.28
N THR A 184 4.62 10.35 -2.43
CA THR A 184 4.81 10.26 -0.98
C THR A 184 4.19 8.97 -0.44
N ILE A 185 3.00 8.60 -0.91
CA ILE A 185 2.30 7.38 -0.50
C ILE A 185 3.03 6.12 -1.00
N LEU A 186 3.50 6.11 -2.25
CA LEU A 186 4.33 5.03 -2.77
C LEU A 186 5.60 4.84 -1.92
N ILE A 187 6.32 5.93 -1.63
CA ILE A 187 7.55 5.90 -0.83
C ILE A 187 7.26 5.50 0.64
N TRP A 188 6.13 5.90 1.19
CA TRP A 188 5.70 5.46 2.51
C TRP A 188 5.51 3.94 2.54
N ASN A 189 4.88 3.36 1.51
CA ASN A 189 4.75 1.90 1.40
C ASN A 189 6.11 1.21 1.28
N CYS A 190 7.08 1.78 0.54
CA CYS A 190 8.46 1.29 0.53
C CYS A 190 9.06 1.29 1.94
N CYS A 191 8.95 2.40 2.68
CA CYS A 191 9.46 2.48 4.05
C CYS A 191 8.79 1.48 4.99
N GLY A 192 7.48 1.26 4.83
CA GLY A 192 6.72 0.26 5.56
C GLY A 192 7.19 -1.17 5.27
N LEU A 193 7.49 -1.48 4.01
CA LEU A 193 8.09 -2.77 3.63
C LEU A 193 9.48 -2.95 4.26
N TRP A 194 10.30 -1.90 4.24
CA TRP A 194 11.66 -1.91 4.79
C TRP A 194 11.70 -1.83 6.32
N ASP A 195 10.55 -1.67 6.98
CA ASP A 195 10.46 -1.65 8.44
C ASP A 195 10.72 -3.05 9.01
N PRO A 196 11.68 -3.21 9.95
CA PRO A 196 11.99 -4.51 10.54
C PRO A 196 10.79 -5.23 11.16
N ARG A 197 9.76 -4.49 11.62
CA ARG A 197 8.54 -5.07 12.18
C ARG A 197 7.72 -5.85 11.15
N ASN A 198 7.90 -5.55 9.87
CA ASN A 198 7.22 -6.22 8.76
C ASN A 198 8.06 -7.34 8.12
N ALA A 199 9.27 -7.63 8.62
CA ALA A 199 10.19 -8.59 8.02
C ALA A 199 9.64 -10.03 7.87
N LYS A 200 8.60 -10.40 8.65
CA LYS A 200 7.93 -11.71 8.58
C LYS A 200 6.72 -11.75 7.63
N ASN A 201 6.30 -10.62 7.08
CA ASN A 201 5.09 -10.45 6.27
C ASN A 201 5.45 -9.92 4.87
N THR A 202 6.38 -10.60 4.21
CA THR A 202 6.94 -10.20 2.90
C THR A 202 6.52 -11.10 1.75
N ASP A 203 5.82 -12.21 1.99
CA ASP A 203 5.53 -13.22 0.96
C ASP A 203 4.64 -12.68 -0.17
N SER A 204 3.73 -11.76 0.15
CA SER A 204 2.86 -11.07 -0.81
C SER A 204 3.38 -9.72 -1.28
N THR A 205 4.67 -9.40 -1.09
CA THR A 205 5.24 -8.08 -1.44
C THR A 205 4.97 -7.70 -2.90
N SER A 206 5.17 -8.63 -3.85
CA SER A 206 4.97 -8.36 -5.28
C SER A 206 3.54 -7.93 -5.58
N ILE A 207 2.54 -8.68 -5.12
CA ILE A 207 1.13 -8.37 -5.36
C ILE A 207 0.66 -7.13 -4.59
N LYS A 208 1.17 -6.90 -3.36
CA LYS A 208 0.91 -5.67 -2.60
C LYS A 208 1.37 -4.44 -3.40
N PHE A 209 2.61 -4.42 -3.87
CA PHE A 209 3.14 -3.29 -4.65
C PHE A 209 2.46 -3.12 -6.00
N ALA A 210 2.07 -4.22 -6.64
CA ALA A 210 1.28 -4.18 -7.86
C ALA A 210 -0.03 -3.40 -7.67
N LEU A 211 -0.76 -3.75 -6.62
CA LEU A 211 -2.05 -3.15 -6.30
C LEU A 211 -1.92 -1.74 -5.71
N ILE A 212 -0.80 -1.42 -5.03
CA ILE A 212 -0.47 -0.05 -4.60
C ILE A 212 -0.32 0.84 -5.84
N VAL A 213 0.52 0.43 -6.80
CA VAL A 213 0.75 1.19 -8.02
C VAL A 213 -0.53 1.32 -8.83
N ALA A 214 -1.33 0.25 -8.94
CA ALA A 214 -2.62 0.29 -9.61
C ALA A 214 -3.58 1.28 -8.95
N GLY A 215 -3.73 1.25 -7.62
CA GLY A 215 -4.62 2.13 -6.89
C GLY A 215 -4.24 3.61 -7.01
N LEU A 216 -2.94 3.92 -6.86
CA LEU A 216 -2.44 5.30 -7.03
C LEU A 216 -2.62 5.79 -8.48
N SER A 217 -2.42 4.90 -9.45
CA SER A 217 -2.60 5.22 -10.87
C SER A 217 -4.06 5.46 -11.23
N ILE A 218 -4.98 4.65 -10.68
CA ILE A 218 -6.42 4.83 -10.89
C ILE A 218 -6.90 6.14 -10.24
N ALA A 219 -6.42 6.45 -9.03
CA ALA A 219 -6.81 7.67 -8.34
C ALA A 219 -6.33 8.94 -9.05
N ALA A 220 -5.04 9.02 -9.40
CA ALA A 220 -4.42 10.26 -9.91
C ALA A 220 -4.18 10.28 -11.43
N GLY A 221 -4.44 9.18 -12.14
CA GLY A 221 -4.24 9.07 -13.58
C GLY A 221 -4.94 10.17 -14.38
N PRO A 222 -6.23 10.46 -14.15
CA PRO A 222 -6.95 11.53 -14.85
C PRO A 222 -6.40 12.94 -14.58
N TYR A 223 -5.66 13.13 -13.48
CA TYR A 223 -5.10 14.43 -13.10
C TYR A 223 -3.76 14.68 -13.80
N THR A 224 -2.80 13.76 -13.65
CA THR A 224 -1.40 14.00 -14.05
C THR A 224 -0.79 12.83 -14.81
N GLY A 225 -1.56 11.78 -15.10
CA GLY A 225 -1.05 10.51 -15.60
C GLY A 225 -0.34 9.65 -14.54
N ALA A 226 -0.41 10.07 -13.27
CA ALA A 226 0.10 9.37 -12.09
C ALA A 226 1.49 8.75 -12.27
N SER A 227 2.50 9.59 -12.51
CA SER A 227 3.82 9.09 -12.85
C SER A 227 4.50 8.37 -11.72
N MET A 228 4.64 9.06 -10.58
CA MET A 228 5.41 8.61 -9.42
C MET A 228 6.89 8.27 -9.69
N ASN A 229 7.37 8.41 -10.94
CA ASN A 229 8.62 7.87 -11.42
C ASN A 229 9.21 8.72 -12.54
N THR A 230 10.35 9.35 -12.28
CA THR A 230 11.03 10.24 -13.23
C THR A 230 11.48 9.51 -14.50
N ALA A 231 12.00 8.29 -14.38
CA ALA A 231 12.41 7.49 -15.55
C ALA A 231 11.20 7.11 -16.40
N ARG A 232 10.06 6.80 -15.77
CA ARG A 232 8.79 6.52 -16.45
C ARG A 232 8.29 7.72 -17.25
N THR A 233 8.30 8.91 -16.66
CA THR A 233 7.93 10.14 -17.37
C THR A 233 8.88 10.46 -18.52
N PHE A 234 10.18 10.26 -18.32
CA PHE A 234 11.19 10.72 -19.26
C PHE A 234 11.16 9.99 -20.60
N ALA A 235 11.01 8.67 -20.60
CA ALA A 235 11.14 7.90 -21.84
C ALA A 235 10.06 8.24 -22.89
N PRO A 236 8.75 8.28 -22.57
CA PRO A 236 7.73 8.70 -23.52
C PRO A 236 7.91 10.16 -23.95
N ALA A 237 8.35 11.05 -23.05
CA ALA A 237 8.60 12.46 -23.38
C ALA A 237 9.69 12.61 -24.46
N VAL A 238 10.80 11.89 -24.32
CA VAL A 238 11.90 11.90 -25.30
C VAL A 238 11.46 11.35 -26.65
N TRP A 239 10.80 10.19 -26.66
CA TRP A 239 10.41 9.54 -27.91
C TRP A 239 9.30 10.26 -28.67
N ASN A 240 8.39 10.92 -27.97
CA ASN A 240 7.30 11.70 -28.57
C ASN A 240 7.66 13.19 -28.78
N GLY A 241 8.81 13.66 -28.27
CA GLY A 241 9.17 15.08 -28.33
C GLY A 241 8.25 16.00 -27.49
N SER A 242 7.60 15.45 -26.46
CA SER A 242 6.57 16.13 -25.67
C SER A 242 7.03 16.35 -24.23
N TYR A 243 7.32 17.62 -23.90
CA TYR A 243 7.93 18.02 -22.62
C TYR A 243 7.04 18.91 -21.75
N LYS A 244 5.74 18.96 -22.06
CA LYS A 244 4.77 19.81 -21.35
C LYS A 244 4.73 19.47 -19.86
N GLY A 245 5.10 20.42 -19.00
CA GLY A 245 5.08 20.23 -17.54
C GLY A 245 6.10 19.21 -17.02
N LEU A 246 7.09 18.78 -17.83
CA LEU A 246 8.05 17.72 -17.47
C LEU A 246 8.73 17.96 -16.12
N TRP A 247 9.05 19.22 -15.81
CA TRP A 247 9.75 19.61 -14.59
C TRP A 247 8.98 19.19 -13.32
N ILE A 248 7.64 19.15 -13.37
CA ILE A 248 6.80 18.75 -12.23
C ILE A 248 7.18 17.32 -11.80
N TYR A 249 7.27 16.42 -12.77
CA TYR A 249 7.62 15.02 -12.55
C TYR A 249 9.08 14.80 -12.18
N PHE A 250 9.97 15.75 -12.50
CA PHE A 250 11.38 15.74 -12.11
C PHE A 250 11.65 16.33 -10.73
N VAL A 251 10.69 17.05 -10.14
CA VAL A 251 10.84 17.68 -8.84
C VAL A 251 9.94 17.04 -7.79
N ALA A 252 8.64 16.89 -8.05
CA ALA A 252 7.69 16.40 -7.05
C ALA A 252 7.97 14.96 -6.59
N PRO A 253 8.16 13.96 -7.48
CA PRO A 253 8.49 12.60 -7.05
C PRO A 253 9.83 12.46 -6.30
N PRO A 254 10.96 13.04 -6.76
CA PRO A 254 12.21 13.00 -6.00
C PRO A 254 12.13 13.72 -4.66
N LEU A 255 11.37 14.83 -4.57
CA LEU A 255 11.13 15.53 -3.31
C LEU A 255 10.39 14.64 -2.31
N ALA A 256 9.38 13.88 -2.76
CA ALA A 256 8.72 12.87 -1.94
C ALA A 256 9.68 11.75 -1.50
N GLY A 257 10.55 11.29 -2.42
CA GLY A 257 11.62 10.34 -2.15
C GLY A 257 12.65 10.83 -1.11
N LEU A 258 12.81 12.13 -0.94
CA LEU A 258 13.68 12.74 0.07
C LEU A 258 12.96 12.92 1.42
N ILE A 259 11.75 13.49 1.41
CA ILE A 259 11.04 13.91 2.62
C ILE A 259 10.46 12.73 3.38
N MET A 260 9.74 11.84 2.69
CA MET A 260 8.99 10.76 3.34
C MET A 260 9.86 9.76 4.12
N PRO A 261 11.01 9.25 3.63
CA PRO A 261 11.83 8.35 4.42
C PRO A 261 12.39 8.99 5.69
N LEU A 262 12.64 10.30 5.69
CA LEU A 262 13.04 11.04 6.90
C LEU A 262 11.89 11.07 7.91
N ILE A 263 10.68 11.45 7.46
CA ILE A 263 9.48 11.43 8.30
C ILE A 263 9.27 10.02 8.86
N TYR A 264 9.34 8.98 8.01
CA TYR A 264 9.15 7.60 8.44
C TYR A 264 10.18 7.19 9.49
N LYS A 265 11.47 7.44 9.23
CA LYS A 265 12.57 7.08 10.12
C LYS A 265 12.49 7.75 11.49
N TYR A 266 12.04 9.01 11.57
CA TYR A 266 12.03 9.76 12.82
C TYR A 266 10.69 9.75 13.57
N VAL A 267 9.56 9.55 12.87
CA VAL A 267 8.22 9.60 13.46
C VAL A 267 7.60 8.22 13.64
N PHE A 268 7.83 7.30 12.68
CA PHE A 268 7.10 6.03 12.59
C PHE A 268 7.94 4.80 12.88
N ARG A 269 9.23 4.79 12.51
CA ARG A 269 10.16 3.69 12.79
C ARG A 269 10.50 3.70 14.28
N ARG A 270 10.07 2.65 14.98
CA ARG A 270 10.46 2.40 16.37
C ARG A 270 11.68 1.49 16.35
N GLU A 271 12.75 1.85 17.06
CA GLU A 271 13.78 0.86 17.38
C GLU A 271 13.13 -0.22 18.25
N LEU A 272 13.19 -1.47 17.78
CA LEU A 272 12.96 -2.60 18.67
C LEU A 272 14.00 -2.47 19.79
N PRO A 273 13.63 -2.62 21.07
CA PRO A 273 14.65 -2.78 22.10
C PRO A 273 15.56 -3.92 21.63
N ALA A 274 16.87 -3.68 21.61
CA ALA A 274 17.83 -4.77 21.61
C ALA A 274 17.33 -5.78 22.65
N GLU A 275 17.25 -7.05 22.25
CA GLU A 275 16.74 -8.15 23.07
C GLU A 275 17.05 -7.93 24.55
N VAL A 276 16.04 -8.15 25.38
CA VAL A 276 16.21 -8.33 26.83
C VAL A 276 17.50 -9.14 27.03
N PRO A 277 18.51 -8.62 27.74
CA PRO A 277 19.73 -9.38 27.95
C PRO A 277 19.32 -10.72 28.58
N LEU A 278 19.64 -11.81 27.89
CA LEU A 278 19.64 -13.13 28.50
C LEU A 278 20.37 -13.00 29.82
N ILE A 279 19.72 -13.46 30.89
CA ILE A 279 20.31 -13.58 32.21
C ILE A 279 21.51 -14.51 32.05
N TYR A 280 22.70 -13.95 31.83
CA TYR A 280 23.93 -14.64 32.10
C TYR A 280 24.23 -14.45 33.59
N PRO A 281 24.59 -15.51 34.34
CA PRO A 281 25.09 -15.38 35.70
C PRO A 281 26.24 -14.36 35.71
N GLU A 282 26.24 -13.49 36.72
CA GLU A 282 27.27 -12.49 36.96
C GLU A 282 28.68 -13.09 36.85
N GLU A 283 29.49 -12.62 35.89
CA GLU A 283 30.96 -12.54 35.98
C GLU A 283 31.56 -12.03 34.66
N MET A 284 31.47 -10.72 34.39
CA MET A 284 32.55 -9.99 33.69
C MET A 284 32.36 -8.47 33.77
N LYS A 285 32.94 -7.85 34.79
CA LYS A 285 33.21 -6.41 34.82
C LYS A 285 34.63 -6.17 34.31
N VAL A 286 34.82 -5.72 33.07
CA VAL A 286 36.02 -4.95 32.68
C VAL A 286 35.69 -3.96 31.55
N GLN A 287 35.70 -2.69 31.93
CA GLN A 287 36.18 -1.52 31.17
C GLN A 287 35.82 -1.38 29.68
N THR A 288 34.92 -0.46 29.39
CA THR A 288 35.24 0.64 28.46
C THR A 288 34.41 1.87 28.80
N ALA A 289 35.06 2.83 29.44
CA ALA A 289 34.52 4.15 29.70
C ALA A 289 34.75 5.07 28.47
N ASN A 290 33.86 6.04 28.34
CA ASN A 290 34.08 7.37 27.75
C ASN A 290 34.23 7.53 26.22
N GLN A 291 33.10 7.77 25.57
CA GLN A 291 32.90 8.73 24.46
C GLN A 291 31.37 8.78 24.23
N THR A 292 30.61 9.87 24.30
CA THR A 292 30.90 11.29 24.18
C THR A 292 29.72 12.04 24.82
N ARG A 293 29.99 12.92 25.79
CA ARG A 293 29.06 13.97 26.21
C ARG A 293 28.96 14.99 25.07
N GLY A 294 27.79 15.12 24.44
CA GLY A 294 27.55 16.20 23.48
C GLY A 294 26.24 16.02 22.70
N ALA A 295 25.32 16.98 22.89
CA ALA A 295 24.08 17.22 22.16
C ALA A 295 22.91 16.23 22.38
N LYS A 296 21.95 16.64 23.22
CA LYS A 296 20.53 16.89 22.86
C LYS A 296 19.69 16.93 24.13
N HIS A 297 19.49 18.12 24.66
CA HIS A 297 18.31 18.39 25.49
C HIS A 297 17.12 18.60 24.53
N LEU A 298 16.72 17.52 23.84
CA LEU A 298 15.39 17.44 23.24
C LEU A 298 14.50 16.75 24.28
N ILE A 299 13.39 17.40 24.61
CA ILE A 299 12.33 16.94 25.51
C ILE A 299 12.13 15.43 25.33
N THR A 300 12.65 14.64 26.27
CA THR A 300 12.55 13.18 26.21
C THR A 300 11.15 12.80 26.68
N MET A 301 10.20 12.79 25.75
CA MET A 301 8.83 12.32 26.02
C MET A 301 8.87 10.84 26.46
N LYS A 302 7.97 10.44 27.36
CA LYS A 302 7.82 9.04 27.76
C LYS A 302 7.44 8.19 26.54
N LYS A 303 8.07 7.02 26.37
CA LYS A 303 7.84 6.09 25.24
C LYS A 303 6.35 5.80 25.00
N SER A 304 5.57 5.60 26.06
CA SER A 304 4.11 5.39 26.00
C SER A 304 3.32 6.58 25.41
N THR A 305 3.78 7.82 25.65
CA THR A 305 3.15 9.02 25.08
C THR A 305 3.46 9.15 23.60
N LEU A 306 4.72 8.92 23.20
CA LEU A 306 5.10 8.88 21.79
C LEU A 306 4.33 7.80 21.03
N ASP A 307 4.17 6.62 21.63
CA ASP A 307 3.43 5.52 21.00
C ASP A 307 1.97 5.90 20.74
N THR A 308 1.34 6.58 21.69
CA THR A 308 -0.03 7.10 21.55
C THR A 308 -0.10 8.14 20.42
N ILE A 309 0.84 9.10 20.39
CA ILE A 309 0.88 10.13 19.36
C ILE A 309 1.02 9.50 17.96
N SER A 310 1.96 8.57 17.77
CA SER A 310 2.14 7.89 16.48
C SER A 310 0.87 7.16 16.02
N VAL A 311 0.17 6.50 16.94
CA VAL A 311 -1.10 5.80 16.66
C VAL A 311 -2.17 6.78 16.20
N LEU A 312 -2.34 7.91 16.89
CA LEU A 312 -3.33 8.92 16.53
C LEU A 312 -3.00 9.62 15.21
N LEU A 313 -1.72 9.91 14.95
CA LEU A 313 -1.28 10.44 13.66
C LEU A 313 -1.50 9.45 12.52
N ALA A 314 -1.31 8.15 12.77
CA ALA A 314 -1.59 7.10 11.79
C ALA A 314 -3.08 7.01 11.45
N GLU A 315 -3.97 7.07 12.45
CA GLU A 315 -5.42 7.07 12.21
C GLU A 315 -5.91 8.36 11.53
N LEU A 316 -5.39 9.52 11.94
CA LEU A 316 -5.71 10.80 11.32
C LEU A 316 -5.25 10.84 9.86
N THR A 317 -3.98 10.51 9.60
CA THR A 317 -3.42 10.53 8.25
C THR A 317 -4.05 9.44 7.38
N GLY A 318 -4.26 8.25 7.94
CA GLY A 318 -4.92 7.14 7.27
C GLY A 318 -6.33 7.50 6.80
N THR A 319 -7.18 8.06 7.67
CA THR A 319 -8.53 8.48 7.27
C THR A 319 -8.51 9.68 6.32
N ALA A 320 -7.55 10.60 6.45
CA ALA A 320 -7.37 11.69 5.49
C ALA A 320 -7.05 11.16 4.09
N LEU A 321 -6.10 10.25 3.97
CA LEU A 321 -5.74 9.63 2.70
C LEU A 321 -6.87 8.75 2.14
N LEU A 322 -7.65 8.07 2.99
CA LEU A 322 -8.83 7.32 2.57
C LEU A 322 -9.83 8.22 1.84
N VAL A 323 -10.21 9.33 2.47
CA VAL A 323 -11.20 10.25 1.90
C VAL A 323 -10.63 10.98 0.69
N MET A 324 -9.37 11.43 0.76
CA MET A 324 -8.71 12.12 -0.34
C MET A 324 -8.62 11.21 -1.58
N LEU A 325 -7.92 10.08 -1.50
CA LEU A 325 -7.68 9.21 -2.67
C LEU A 325 -8.94 8.46 -3.13
N GLY A 326 -9.79 8.04 -2.18
CA GLY A 326 -11.04 7.37 -2.49
C GLY A 326 -11.96 8.27 -3.33
N CYS A 327 -12.14 9.52 -2.88
CA CYS A 327 -12.92 10.51 -3.61
C CYS A 327 -12.20 11.06 -4.86
N MET A 328 -10.86 11.12 -4.88
CA MET A 328 -10.09 11.51 -6.06
C MET A 328 -10.37 10.59 -7.25
N GLY A 329 -10.40 9.27 -7.04
CA GLY A 329 -10.78 8.31 -8.09
C GLY A 329 -12.26 8.37 -8.50
N CYS A 330 -13.08 9.23 -7.90
CA CYS A 330 -14.46 9.49 -8.33
C CYS A 330 -14.58 10.69 -9.29
N VAL A 331 -13.49 11.42 -9.56
CA VAL A 331 -13.56 12.61 -10.42
C VAL A 331 -13.85 12.22 -11.86
N GLY A 332 -14.97 12.73 -12.35
CA GLY A 332 -15.47 12.50 -13.71
C GLY A 332 -15.28 13.68 -14.67
N THR A 333 -14.71 14.79 -14.21
CA THR A 333 -14.64 16.05 -14.97
C THR A 333 -13.32 16.26 -15.70
N LEU A 334 -12.29 15.45 -15.45
CA LEU A 334 -10.95 15.56 -16.04
C LEU A 334 -10.79 14.62 -17.24
N GLY A 335 -11.73 14.69 -18.19
CA GLY A 335 -11.68 13.94 -19.45
C GLY A 335 -12.01 12.44 -19.38
N TRP A 336 -12.17 11.88 -18.18
CA TRP A 336 -12.56 10.48 -17.96
C TRP A 336 -13.74 10.38 -16.99
N VAL A 337 -14.80 9.65 -17.34
CA VAL A 337 -15.92 9.39 -16.43
C VAL A 337 -15.80 7.97 -15.88
N PRO A 338 -15.46 7.79 -14.59
CA PRO A 338 -15.24 6.47 -14.03
C PRO A 338 -16.53 5.65 -13.93
N ALA A 339 -16.47 4.40 -14.40
CA ALA A 339 -17.59 3.47 -14.25
C ALA A 339 -17.73 3.00 -12.79
N HIS A 340 -18.91 2.49 -12.41
CA HIS A 340 -19.20 2.04 -11.02
C HIS A 340 -18.14 1.08 -10.46
N PHE A 341 -17.69 0.11 -11.25
CA PHE A 341 -16.64 -0.81 -10.83
C PHE A 341 -15.31 -0.09 -10.52
N GLU A 342 -14.94 0.92 -11.32
CA GLU A 342 -13.71 1.70 -11.14
C GLU A 342 -13.75 2.48 -9.81
N LEU A 343 -14.89 3.09 -9.50
CA LEU A 343 -15.11 3.77 -8.22
C LEU A 343 -14.89 2.82 -7.04
N CYS A 344 -15.51 1.64 -7.11
CA CYS A 344 -15.50 0.66 -6.02
C CYS A 344 -14.13 0.04 -5.81
N ILE A 345 -13.46 -0.37 -6.90
CA ILE A 345 -12.12 -0.95 -6.80
C ILE A 345 -11.11 0.10 -6.34
N ASN A 346 -11.25 1.39 -6.71
CA ASN A 346 -10.40 2.46 -6.20
C ASN A 346 -10.45 2.55 -4.67
N PHE A 347 -11.65 2.63 -4.07
CA PHE A 347 -11.76 2.64 -2.60
C PHE A 347 -11.17 1.39 -1.96
N GLY A 348 -11.36 0.21 -2.56
CA GLY A 348 -10.75 -1.04 -2.10
C GLY A 348 -9.23 -1.00 -2.12
N LEU A 349 -8.62 -0.58 -3.23
CA LEU A 349 -7.17 -0.46 -3.36
C LEU A 349 -6.60 0.61 -2.42
N VAL A 350 -7.30 1.72 -2.20
CA VAL A 350 -6.92 2.73 -1.22
C VAL A 350 -6.90 2.13 0.19
N VAL A 351 -7.92 1.40 0.62
CA VAL A 351 -7.90 0.73 1.94
C VAL A 351 -6.75 -0.28 2.04
N MET A 352 -6.48 -1.05 0.98
CA MET A 352 -5.32 -1.96 0.94
C MET A 352 -4.01 -1.21 1.19
N ILE A 353 -3.78 -0.09 0.49
CA ILE A 353 -2.60 0.77 0.63
C ILE A 353 -2.47 1.23 2.10
N LEU A 354 -3.57 1.70 2.69
CA LEU A 354 -3.55 2.25 4.04
C LEU A 354 -3.29 1.17 5.10
N VAL A 355 -3.89 -0.01 4.97
CA VAL A 355 -3.64 -1.13 5.88
C VAL A 355 -2.19 -1.60 5.79
N GLN A 356 -1.60 -1.61 4.59
CA GLN A 356 -0.19 -1.93 4.39
C GLN A 356 0.73 -0.94 5.10
N VAL A 357 0.38 0.36 5.09
CA VAL A 357 1.19 1.43 5.68
C VAL A 357 1.01 1.52 7.20
N PHE A 358 -0.24 1.64 7.66
CA PHE A 358 -0.57 2.00 9.03
C PHE A 358 -0.90 0.79 9.91
N GLY A 359 -1.06 -0.40 9.32
CA GLY A 359 -1.42 -1.62 10.05
C GLY A 359 -0.42 -1.96 11.16
N CYS A 360 0.89 -1.81 10.92
CA CYS A 360 1.93 -2.06 11.93
C CYS A 360 2.07 -0.94 12.97
N VAL A 361 1.40 0.20 12.77
CA VAL A 361 1.46 1.38 13.66
C VAL A 361 0.24 1.44 14.57
N SER A 362 -0.98 1.46 13.99
CA SER A 362 -2.25 1.64 14.73
C SER A 362 -3.22 0.46 14.61
N GLY A 363 -2.93 -0.51 13.75
CA GLY A 363 -3.93 -1.48 13.26
C GLY A 363 -4.76 -0.97 12.09
N CYS A 364 -4.58 0.31 11.68
CA CYS A 364 -5.26 0.96 10.56
C CYS A 364 -6.78 0.79 10.60
N HIS A 365 -7.43 1.25 11.67
CA HIS A 365 -8.89 1.16 11.76
C HIS A 365 -9.56 2.08 10.75
N ILE A 366 -9.09 3.33 10.66
CA ILE A 366 -9.48 4.40 9.74
C ILE A 366 -11.01 4.61 9.61
N ASN A 367 -11.76 4.09 10.58
CA ASN A 367 -13.21 3.93 10.55
C ASN A 367 -13.75 3.85 11.99
N PRO A 368 -14.65 4.76 12.40
CA PRO A 368 -15.28 4.71 13.71
C PRO A 368 -16.05 3.41 13.98
N ALA A 369 -16.66 2.80 12.97
CA ALA A 369 -17.35 1.52 13.10
C ALA A 369 -16.39 0.36 13.37
N VAL A 370 -15.26 0.27 12.66
CA VAL A 370 -14.21 -0.72 12.94
C VAL A 370 -13.60 -0.51 14.32
N THR A 371 -13.43 0.74 14.74
CA THR A 371 -12.94 1.07 16.09
C THR A 371 -13.93 0.63 17.17
N ALA A 372 -15.23 0.81 16.95
CA ALA A 372 -16.26 0.31 17.85
C ALA A 372 -16.26 -1.23 17.91
N ALA A 373 -16.11 -1.90 16.77
CA ALA A 373 -15.95 -3.36 16.73
C ALA A 373 -14.72 -3.83 17.52
N ALA A 374 -13.57 -3.18 17.34
CA ALA A 374 -12.34 -3.49 18.07
C ALA A 374 -12.50 -3.28 19.59
N TRP A 375 -13.27 -2.26 20.00
CA TRP A 375 -13.58 -2.01 21.40
C TRP A 375 -14.47 -3.13 21.99
N VAL A 376 -15.52 -3.55 21.29
CA VAL A 376 -16.37 -4.69 21.69
C VAL A 376 -15.59 -6.00 21.73
N TYR A 377 -14.66 -6.16 20.78
CA TYR A 377 -13.75 -7.31 20.70
C TYR A 377 -12.60 -7.26 21.73
N GLU A 378 -12.53 -6.21 22.56
CA GLU A 378 -11.52 -5.99 23.62
C GLU A 378 -10.08 -5.83 23.10
N MET A 379 -9.92 -5.35 21.88
CA MET A 379 -8.61 -5.06 21.29
C MET A 379 -8.07 -3.68 21.69
N VAL A 380 -8.97 -2.75 22.04
CA VAL A 380 -8.63 -1.37 22.38
C VAL A 380 -9.37 -0.91 23.63
N SER A 381 -8.69 -0.11 24.47
CA SER A 381 -9.32 0.50 25.65
C SER A 381 -10.33 1.58 25.24
N THR A 382 -11.32 1.85 26.10
CA THR A 382 -12.33 2.90 25.86
C THR A 382 -11.71 4.26 25.56
N LYS A 383 -10.66 4.66 26.30
CA LYS A 383 -9.97 5.93 26.07
C LYS A 383 -9.33 5.99 24.68
N MET A 384 -8.65 4.91 24.27
CA MET A 384 -8.05 4.85 22.94
C MET A 384 -9.10 4.81 21.84
N ALA A 385 -10.19 4.06 22.01
CA ALA A 385 -11.28 4.02 21.04
C ALA A 385 -11.86 5.42 20.76
N LEU A 386 -12.07 6.24 21.80
CA LEU A 386 -12.52 7.63 21.65
C LEU A 386 -11.49 8.49 20.90
N LEU A 387 -10.20 8.36 21.23
CA LEU A 387 -9.14 9.12 20.56
C LEU A 387 -8.98 8.72 19.09
N TYR A 388 -9.12 7.42 18.76
CA TYR A 388 -9.17 6.93 17.39
C TYR A 388 -10.31 7.58 16.61
N VAL A 389 -11.53 7.59 17.16
CA VAL A 389 -12.68 8.21 16.51
C VAL A 389 -12.43 9.69 16.25
N VAL A 390 -11.94 10.45 17.23
CA VAL A 390 -11.62 11.88 17.04
C VAL A 390 -10.57 12.07 15.93
N ALA A 391 -9.49 11.29 15.94
CA ALA A 391 -8.46 11.35 14.92
C ALA A 391 -9.02 11.05 13.52
N GLN A 392 -9.87 10.04 13.39
CA GLN A 392 -10.50 9.64 12.12
C GLN A 392 -11.45 10.72 11.59
N LEU A 393 -12.27 11.35 12.46
CA LEU A 393 -13.18 12.43 12.03
C LEU A 393 -12.42 13.66 11.53
N ILE A 394 -11.36 14.07 12.25
CA ILE A 394 -10.46 15.15 11.82
C ILE A 394 -9.78 14.77 10.50
N GLY A 395 -9.28 13.54 10.40
CA GLY A 395 -8.67 12.99 9.20
C GLY A 395 -9.60 13.08 8.00
N GLY A 396 -10.84 12.58 8.13
CA GLY A 396 -11.83 12.62 7.04
C GLY A 396 -12.16 14.04 6.56
N PHE A 397 -12.25 15.00 7.49
CA PHE A 397 -12.44 16.41 7.15
C PHE A 397 -11.22 17.00 6.40
N MET A 398 -10.00 16.75 6.91
CA MET A 398 -8.76 17.23 6.29
C MET A 398 -8.54 16.60 4.91
N GLY A 399 -8.82 15.31 4.75
CA GLY A 399 -8.68 14.58 3.49
C GLY A 399 -9.56 15.13 2.38
N TYR A 400 -10.83 15.42 2.69
CA TYR A 400 -11.72 16.05 1.72
C TYR A 400 -11.30 17.49 1.40
N GLY A 401 -10.82 18.25 2.39
CA GLY A 401 -10.28 19.59 2.17
C GLY A 401 -9.06 19.58 1.24
N ALA A 402 -8.12 18.66 1.46
CA ALA A 402 -6.96 18.47 0.59
C ALA A 402 -7.38 18.10 -0.85
N LEU A 403 -8.38 17.25 -1.02
CA LEU A 403 -8.93 16.95 -2.34
C LEU A 403 -9.50 18.20 -3.03
N LYS A 404 -10.25 19.03 -2.29
CA LYS A 404 -10.83 20.28 -2.81
C LYS A 404 -9.77 21.32 -3.19
N MET A 405 -8.60 21.29 -2.56
CA MET A 405 -7.46 22.13 -2.94
C MET A 405 -6.70 21.64 -4.18
N LEU A 406 -6.85 20.36 -4.55
CA LEU A 406 -6.10 19.72 -5.64
C LEU A 406 -6.96 19.44 -6.88
N THR A 407 -8.25 19.77 -6.83
CA THR A 407 -9.22 19.45 -7.87
C THR A 407 -9.95 20.74 -8.27
N PRO A 408 -10.23 20.96 -9.57
CA PRO A 408 -10.88 22.18 -10.02
C PRO A 408 -12.20 22.44 -9.30
N GLU A 409 -12.47 23.72 -9.00
CA GLU A 409 -13.68 24.14 -8.29
C GLU A 409 -14.96 23.70 -9.00
N GLU A 410 -14.92 23.68 -10.34
CA GLU A 410 -16.01 23.24 -11.21
C GLU A 410 -16.48 21.81 -10.90
N THR A 411 -15.59 20.91 -10.48
CA THR A 411 -15.98 19.54 -10.09
C THR A 411 -16.96 19.57 -8.91
N PHE A 412 -16.77 20.47 -7.96
CA PHE A 412 -17.58 20.57 -6.75
C PHE A 412 -18.86 21.35 -6.99
N SER A 413 -18.80 22.49 -7.69
CA SER A 413 -19.99 23.29 -8.01
C SER A 413 -20.99 22.49 -8.85
N ASN A 414 -20.52 21.84 -9.92
CA ASN A 414 -21.37 21.01 -10.78
C ASN A 414 -22.03 19.84 -10.02
N ALA A 415 -21.30 19.23 -9.08
CA ALA A 415 -21.84 18.13 -8.29
C ALA A 415 -22.89 18.61 -7.26
N LEU A 416 -22.73 19.82 -6.73
CA LEU A 416 -23.69 20.42 -5.81
C LEU A 416 -24.98 20.85 -6.55
N GLU A 417 -24.86 21.42 -7.75
CA GLU A 417 -26.02 21.76 -8.57
C GLU A 417 -26.86 20.54 -8.96
N LYS A 418 -26.20 19.40 -9.19
CA LYS A 418 -26.85 18.15 -9.61
C LYS A 418 -27.41 17.30 -8.47
N GLY A 419 -27.14 17.64 -7.20
CA GLY A 419 -27.63 16.85 -6.08
C GLY A 419 -26.87 17.05 -4.77
N ALA A 420 -26.35 15.96 -4.20
CA ALA A 420 -25.84 15.94 -2.83
C ALA A 420 -24.43 16.52 -2.64
N GLY A 421 -23.77 16.95 -3.72
CA GLY A 421 -22.36 17.35 -3.70
C GLY A 421 -21.40 16.20 -4.02
N PHE A 422 -20.15 16.55 -4.31
CA PHE A 422 -19.16 15.59 -4.81
C PHE A 422 -18.71 14.60 -3.72
N CYS A 423 -18.72 13.29 -4.03
CA CYS A 423 -18.35 12.19 -3.13
C CYS A 423 -19.16 12.10 -1.80
N VAL A 424 -20.27 12.82 -1.69
CA VAL A 424 -21.22 12.69 -0.58
C VAL A 424 -22.01 11.39 -0.77
N THR A 425 -22.04 10.56 0.26
CA THR A 425 -22.89 9.37 0.28
C THR A 425 -24.35 9.79 0.50
N SER A 426 -25.25 9.34 -0.38
CA SER A 426 -26.69 9.56 -0.26
C SER A 426 -27.45 8.26 -0.56
N PRO A 427 -28.54 7.96 0.17
CA PRO A 427 -29.43 6.87 -0.20
C PRO A 427 -30.01 7.11 -1.59
N ASN A 428 -30.19 6.02 -2.35
CA ASN A 428 -30.87 6.05 -3.63
C ASN A 428 -32.33 6.49 -3.42
N PRO A 429 -32.86 7.45 -4.19
CA PRO A 429 -34.25 7.92 -4.03
C PRO A 429 -35.31 6.81 -4.19
N LYS A 430 -34.95 5.69 -4.81
CA LYS A 430 -35.84 4.53 -5.02
C LYS A 430 -35.92 3.57 -3.82
N ILE A 431 -35.14 3.79 -2.76
CA ILE A 431 -35.18 2.95 -1.56
C ILE A 431 -35.64 3.75 -0.33
N SER A 432 -36.30 3.06 0.59
CA SER A 432 -36.70 3.64 1.88
C SER A 432 -35.50 3.79 2.83
N LEU A 433 -35.60 4.71 3.79
CA LEU A 433 -34.55 4.91 4.80
C LEU A 433 -34.24 3.65 5.62
N PRO A 434 -35.22 2.82 6.05
CA PRO A 434 -34.91 1.54 6.70
C PRO A 434 -34.14 0.57 5.81
N GLN A 435 -34.41 0.53 4.50
CA GLN A 435 -33.62 -0.28 3.57
C GLN A 435 -32.19 0.24 3.48
N ALA A 436 -31.98 1.55 3.42
CA ALA A 436 -30.65 2.16 3.42
C ALA A 436 -29.86 1.81 4.70
N VAL A 437 -30.50 1.91 5.87
CA VAL A 437 -29.91 1.49 7.16
C VAL A 437 -29.57 0.00 7.14
N GLY A 438 -30.47 -0.86 6.64
CA GLY A 438 -30.24 -2.30 6.53
C GLY A 438 -29.06 -2.66 5.62
N ILE A 439 -28.88 -1.94 4.52
CA ILE A 439 -27.77 -2.16 3.58
C ILE A 439 -26.44 -1.74 4.21
N GLU A 440 -26.37 -0.55 4.83
CA GLU A 440 -25.17 -0.10 5.53
C GLU A 440 -24.84 -1.00 6.74
N PHE A 441 -25.86 -1.50 7.44
CA PHE A 441 -25.71 -2.48 8.49
C PHE A 441 -25.07 -3.77 7.97
N LEU A 442 -25.62 -4.36 6.89
CA LEU A 442 -25.13 -5.63 6.35
C LEU A 442 -23.73 -5.49 5.75
N ALA A 443 -23.46 -4.41 5.00
CA ALA A 443 -22.13 -4.16 4.46
C ALA A 443 -21.08 -4.02 5.58
N THR A 444 -21.40 -3.25 6.62
CA THR A 444 -20.48 -3.07 7.75
C THR A 444 -20.37 -4.33 8.62
N ALA A 445 -21.42 -5.13 8.72
CA ALA A 445 -21.38 -6.44 9.37
C ALA A 445 -20.38 -7.38 8.67
N VAL A 446 -20.43 -7.48 7.34
CA VAL A 446 -19.47 -8.30 6.59
C VAL A 446 -18.04 -7.78 6.75
N LEU A 447 -17.82 -6.46 6.68
CA LEU A 447 -16.52 -5.85 6.99
C LEU A 447 -16.04 -6.24 8.40
N THR A 448 -16.94 -6.18 9.39
CA THR A 448 -16.63 -6.48 10.79
C THR A 448 -16.34 -7.98 11.01
N LEU A 449 -16.98 -8.88 10.27
CA LEU A 449 -16.63 -10.31 10.27
C LEU A 449 -15.20 -10.52 9.80
N VAL A 450 -14.77 -9.82 8.75
CA VAL A 450 -13.38 -9.87 8.27
C VAL A 450 -12.43 -9.30 9.32
N CYS A 451 -12.78 -8.19 9.98
CA CYS A 451 -12.01 -7.66 11.10
C CYS A 451 -11.83 -8.69 12.22
N CYS A 452 -12.91 -9.27 12.71
CA CYS A 452 -12.86 -10.25 13.79
C CYS A 452 -12.09 -11.51 13.37
N GLY A 453 -12.25 -11.97 12.12
CA GLY A 453 -11.47 -13.09 11.59
C GLY A 453 -9.98 -12.81 11.47
N VAL A 454 -9.58 -11.58 11.19
CA VAL A 454 -8.17 -11.16 11.23
C VAL A 454 -7.65 -11.05 12.67
N TRP A 455 -8.47 -10.55 13.60
CA TRP A 455 -8.11 -10.41 15.02
C TRP A 455 -8.21 -11.71 15.81
N ASP A 456 -8.81 -12.76 15.25
CA ASP A 456 -8.94 -14.04 15.91
C ASP A 456 -7.55 -14.65 16.19
N PRO A 457 -7.23 -15.05 17.44
CA PRO A 457 -5.94 -15.63 17.79
C PRO A 457 -5.54 -16.84 16.95
N ARG A 458 -6.51 -17.60 16.41
CA ARG A 458 -6.26 -18.73 15.51
C ARG A 458 -5.66 -18.29 14.17
N ASN A 459 -5.84 -17.04 13.79
CA ASN A 459 -5.32 -16.45 12.55
C ASN A 459 -3.97 -15.74 12.74
N ALA A 460 -3.40 -15.76 13.96
CA ALA A 460 -2.19 -15.03 14.34
C ALA A 460 -0.94 -15.32 13.49
N LYS A 461 -0.92 -16.43 12.73
CA LYS A 461 0.18 -16.81 11.84
C LYS A 461 -0.05 -16.44 10.37
N HIS A 462 -1.21 -15.91 10.00
CA HIS A 462 -1.60 -15.67 8.62
C HIS A 462 -1.90 -14.19 8.35
N HIS A 463 -1.00 -13.28 8.77
CA HIS A 463 -1.18 -11.84 8.61
C HIS A 463 -0.63 -11.27 7.30
N ASP A 464 0.15 -12.03 6.53
CA ASP A 464 0.82 -11.50 5.34
C ASP A 464 -0.17 -10.90 4.32
N SER A 465 -1.32 -11.52 4.12
CA SER A 465 -2.35 -11.04 3.17
C SER A 465 -3.41 -10.11 3.78
N VAL A 466 -3.23 -9.60 5.00
CA VAL A 466 -4.22 -8.73 5.66
C VAL A 466 -4.57 -7.48 4.84
N PRO A 467 -3.62 -6.73 4.27
CA PRO A 467 -3.94 -5.60 3.40
C PRO A 467 -4.84 -6.00 2.21
N LEU A 468 -4.52 -7.11 1.55
CA LEU A 468 -5.28 -7.65 0.41
C LEU A 468 -6.71 -8.01 0.81
N ARG A 469 -6.87 -8.71 1.95
CA ARG A 469 -8.18 -9.12 2.47
C ARG A 469 -9.09 -7.92 2.69
N PHE A 470 -8.58 -6.87 3.35
CA PHE A 470 -9.38 -5.67 3.59
C PHE A 470 -9.68 -4.90 2.31
N GLY A 471 -8.70 -4.75 1.43
CA GLY A 471 -8.90 -4.03 0.17
C GLY A 471 -9.95 -4.67 -0.72
N PHE A 472 -9.86 -5.97 -0.96
CA PHE A 472 -10.85 -6.70 -1.74
C PHE A 472 -12.21 -6.78 -1.06
N THR A 473 -12.26 -6.85 0.27
CA THR A 473 -13.51 -6.78 1.03
C THR A 473 -14.23 -5.45 0.76
N ILE A 474 -13.53 -4.33 0.91
CA ILE A 474 -14.10 -2.99 0.67
C ILE A 474 -14.52 -2.83 -0.79
N GLY A 475 -13.70 -3.25 -1.75
CA GLY A 475 -14.06 -3.19 -3.17
C GLY A 475 -15.31 -4.00 -3.49
N CYS A 476 -15.39 -5.24 -3.01
CA CYS A 476 -16.55 -6.12 -3.21
C CYS A 476 -17.83 -5.54 -2.58
N LEU A 477 -17.74 -5.08 -1.34
CA LEU A 477 -18.87 -4.46 -0.64
C LEU A 477 -19.32 -3.16 -1.31
N ALA A 478 -18.38 -2.36 -1.80
CA ALA A 478 -18.69 -1.15 -2.56
C ALA A 478 -19.40 -1.46 -3.88
N VAL A 479 -18.96 -2.49 -4.62
CA VAL A 479 -19.65 -2.94 -5.83
C VAL A 479 -21.10 -3.30 -5.53
N ALA A 480 -21.34 -4.05 -4.44
CA ALA A 480 -22.66 -4.53 -4.07
C ALA A 480 -23.58 -3.43 -3.50
N ALA A 481 -23.10 -2.65 -2.52
CA ALA A 481 -23.91 -1.69 -1.77
C ALA A 481 -23.92 -0.28 -2.39
N GLY A 482 -22.97 0.04 -3.26
CA GLY A 482 -22.79 1.37 -3.84
C GLY A 482 -24.02 1.92 -4.55
N PRO A 483 -24.73 1.15 -5.41
CA PRO A 483 -25.94 1.63 -6.09
C PRO A 483 -27.10 1.99 -5.16
N TYR A 484 -27.07 1.53 -3.91
CA TYR A 484 -28.13 1.72 -2.94
C TYR A 484 -27.86 2.90 -2.01
N THR A 485 -26.65 3.02 -1.47
CA THR A 485 -26.34 4.01 -0.41
C THR A 485 -25.03 4.77 -0.64
N GLY A 486 -24.29 4.45 -1.71
CA GLY A 486 -22.92 4.89 -1.89
C GLY A 486 -21.89 4.08 -1.09
N ALA A 487 -22.32 2.99 -0.42
CA ALA A 487 -21.48 2.06 0.35
C ALA A 487 -20.49 2.75 1.30
N SER A 488 -21.01 3.47 2.29
CA SER A 488 -20.15 4.19 3.23
C SER A 488 -19.32 3.25 4.09
N MET A 489 -19.99 2.35 4.82
CA MET A 489 -19.43 1.48 5.86
C MET A 489 -18.65 2.22 6.98
N ASN A 490 -18.54 3.55 6.90
CA ASN A 490 -17.58 4.35 7.67
C ASN A 490 -18.14 5.75 7.94
N PRO A 491 -18.53 6.04 9.20
CA PRO A 491 -19.06 7.34 9.57
C PRO A 491 -18.11 8.52 9.26
N ALA A 492 -16.80 8.36 9.44
CA ALA A 492 -15.82 9.42 9.15
C ALA A 492 -15.71 9.72 7.64
N ARG A 493 -15.76 8.67 6.81
CA ARG A 493 -15.78 8.79 5.34
C ARG A 493 -17.03 9.49 4.82
N SER A 494 -18.17 9.30 5.48
CA SER A 494 -19.39 10.05 5.14
C SER A 494 -19.36 11.48 5.66
N LEU A 495 -18.83 11.71 6.88
CA LEU A 495 -18.85 13.03 7.51
C LEU A 495 -17.97 14.05 6.78
N GLY A 496 -16.77 13.64 6.33
CA GLY A 496 -15.80 14.54 5.66
C GLY A 496 -16.42 15.35 4.52
N PRO A 497 -16.95 14.70 3.45
CA PRO A 497 -17.62 15.38 2.36
C PRO A 497 -18.81 16.25 2.81
N VAL A 498 -19.63 15.76 3.75
CA VAL A 498 -20.83 16.47 4.20
C VAL A 498 -20.50 17.79 4.90
N LEU A 499 -19.44 17.84 5.70
CA LEU A 499 -19.00 19.08 6.36
C LEU A 499 -18.58 20.17 5.36
N TRP A 500 -17.97 19.79 4.24
CA TRP A 500 -17.52 20.73 3.21
C TRP A 500 -18.62 21.16 2.24
N ASN A 501 -19.60 20.28 1.96
CA ASN A 501 -20.68 20.55 1.02
C ASN A 501 -21.93 21.13 1.69
N GLY A 502 -22.09 20.96 3.01
CA GLY A 502 -23.26 21.44 3.76
C GLY A 502 -24.54 20.63 3.52
N VAL A 503 -24.47 19.48 2.85
CA VAL A 503 -25.64 18.64 2.53
C VAL A 503 -25.77 17.49 3.52
N TRP A 504 -26.77 17.55 4.40
CA TRP A 504 -26.97 16.61 5.51
C TRP A 504 -28.07 15.56 5.27
N THR A 505 -28.59 15.46 4.05
CA THR A 505 -29.71 14.58 3.70
C THR A 505 -29.46 13.14 4.13
N ALA A 506 -30.33 12.61 5.00
CA ALA A 506 -30.26 11.26 5.55
C ALA A 506 -28.90 10.87 6.17
N HIS A 507 -28.08 11.83 6.60
CA HIS A 507 -26.71 11.57 7.05
C HIS A 507 -26.63 10.60 8.25
N TRP A 508 -27.65 10.61 9.12
CA TRP A 508 -27.73 9.72 10.27
C TRP A 508 -27.69 8.22 9.92
N VAL A 509 -28.11 7.85 8.69
CA VAL A 509 -28.06 6.46 8.18
C VAL A 509 -26.63 5.92 8.22
N TYR A 510 -25.66 6.77 7.89
CA TYR A 510 -24.24 6.44 7.86
C TYR A 510 -23.55 6.40 9.22
N TRP A 511 -24.30 6.68 10.28
CA TRP A 511 -23.87 6.47 11.66
C TRP A 511 -24.57 5.24 12.23
N VAL A 512 -25.90 5.20 12.16
CA VAL A 512 -26.70 4.13 12.75
C VAL A 512 -26.44 2.79 12.09
N GLY A 513 -26.48 2.71 10.75
CA GLY A 513 -26.25 1.47 10.01
C GLY A 513 -24.87 0.88 10.31
N PRO A 514 -23.77 1.61 10.06
CA PRO A 514 -22.43 1.10 10.30
C PRO A 514 -22.12 0.76 11.76
N LEU A 515 -22.50 1.61 12.72
CA LEU A 515 -22.21 1.35 14.14
C LEU A 515 -23.01 0.14 14.67
N ALA A 516 -24.28 0.00 14.29
CA ALA A 516 -25.07 -1.17 14.66
C ALA A 516 -24.50 -2.46 14.04
N GLY A 517 -24.12 -2.41 12.75
CA GLY A 517 -23.50 -3.53 12.06
C GLY A 517 -22.20 -3.99 12.72
N ALA A 518 -21.35 -3.04 13.09
CA ALA A 518 -20.09 -3.31 13.77
C ALA A 518 -20.29 -3.87 15.19
N PHE A 519 -21.14 -3.22 16.00
CA PHE A 519 -21.35 -3.63 17.39
C PHE A 519 -21.94 -5.04 17.50
N ILE A 520 -23.05 -5.29 16.79
CA ILE A 520 -23.75 -6.58 16.85
C ILE A 520 -22.86 -7.69 16.32
N THR A 521 -22.19 -7.48 15.19
CA THR A 521 -21.33 -8.50 14.58
C THR A 521 -20.12 -8.83 15.44
N ALA A 522 -19.42 -7.82 15.98
CA ALA A 522 -18.27 -8.06 16.84
C ALA A 522 -18.65 -8.82 18.10
N PHE A 523 -19.80 -8.47 18.71
CA PHE A 523 -20.35 -9.17 19.86
C PHE A 523 -20.65 -10.64 19.52
N VAL A 524 -21.43 -10.89 18.45
CA VAL A 524 -21.80 -12.24 18.00
C VAL A 524 -20.55 -13.06 17.67
N TYR A 525 -19.57 -12.49 16.97
CA TYR A 525 -18.34 -13.21 16.64
C TYR A 525 -17.57 -13.62 17.91
N LYS A 526 -17.42 -12.68 18.84
CA LYS A 526 -16.74 -12.93 20.12
C LYS A 526 -17.45 -14.00 20.94
N THR A 527 -18.78 -14.03 20.98
CA THR A 527 -19.53 -14.99 21.81
C THR A 527 -19.73 -16.34 21.15
N VAL A 528 -19.88 -16.39 19.82
CA VAL A 528 -20.26 -17.62 19.09
C VAL A 528 -19.08 -18.28 18.40
N PHE A 529 -18.21 -17.49 17.75
CA PHE A 529 -17.18 -18.02 16.85
C PHE A 529 -15.78 -18.05 17.46
N ARG A 530 -15.45 -17.11 18.36
CA ARG A 530 -14.16 -17.09 19.06
C ARG A 530 -14.11 -18.26 20.03
N ARG A 531 -13.25 -19.24 19.75
CA ARG A 531 -12.91 -20.30 20.70
C ARG A 531 -11.63 -19.92 21.41
N GLU A 532 -11.56 -20.19 22.72
CA GLU A 532 -10.29 -20.11 23.44
C GLU A 532 -9.32 -21.09 22.80
N VAL A 533 -8.14 -20.60 22.42
CA VAL A 533 -7.03 -21.46 22.07
C VAL A 533 -6.51 -21.94 23.43
N PRO A 534 -6.58 -23.24 23.77
CA PRO A 534 -6.03 -23.73 25.02
C PRO A 534 -4.57 -23.30 25.10
N GLN A 535 -4.18 -22.68 26.21
CA GLN A 535 -2.81 -22.24 26.50
C GLN A 535 -1.82 -23.41 26.63
N GLU A 536 -2.24 -24.62 26.29
CA GLU A 536 -1.74 -25.90 26.75
C GLU A 536 -1.20 -26.69 25.56
N GLN A 537 -0.10 -26.22 24.97
CA GLN A 537 0.73 -27.02 24.04
C GLN A 537 2.16 -26.50 23.88
N ALA A 538 2.45 -25.26 24.31
CA ALA A 538 3.83 -24.76 24.38
C ALA A 538 4.55 -25.27 25.64
N THR A 539 3.90 -25.19 26.80
CA THR A 539 4.52 -25.55 28.09
C THR A 539 4.56 -27.06 28.33
N ALA A 540 3.56 -27.81 27.87
CA ALA A 540 3.48 -29.25 28.12
C ALA A 540 4.55 -30.05 27.36
N ASN A 541 4.88 -29.66 26.12
CA ASN A 541 5.92 -30.36 25.34
C ASN A 541 7.34 -30.03 25.84
N GLU A 542 7.61 -28.80 26.29
CA GLU A 542 8.90 -28.44 26.89
C GLU A 542 9.11 -29.09 28.27
N LEU A 543 8.09 -29.12 29.12
CA LEU A 543 8.15 -29.80 30.43
C LEU A 543 8.25 -31.32 30.32
N THR A 544 7.65 -31.93 29.29
CA THR A 544 7.77 -33.38 29.07
C THR A 544 9.13 -33.75 28.49
N SER A 545 9.73 -32.92 27.61
CA SER A 545 11.10 -33.14 27.14
C SER A 545 12.16 -32.93 28.22
N LEU A 546 11.90 -32.04 29.20
CA LEU A 546 12.82 -31.81 30.33
C LEU A 546 12.73 -32.89 31.42
N ASN A 547 11.63 -33.63 31.50
CA ASN A 547 11.41 -34.68 32.49
C ASN A 547 11.62 -36.11 31.93
N ALA A 548 11.81 -36.27 30.63
CA ALA A 548 12.11 -37.56 30.00
C ALA A 548 13.62 -37.91 29.95
N GLU A 549 14.49 -37.01 30.43
CA GLU A 549 15.95 -37.22 30.53
C GLU A 549 16.44 -37.37 31.99
N LYS A 550 15.60 -37.86 32.88
CA LYS A 550 16.01 -38.39 34.20
C LYS A 550 15.56 -39.83 34.33
#